data_AF-A0A0S8I378-F1
#
_entry.id   AF-A0A0S8I378-F1
#
_cell.length_a   1.000
_cell.length_b   1.000
_cell.length_c   1.000
_cell.angle_alpha   90.00
_cell.angle_beta   90.00
_cell.angle_gamma   90.00
#
_symmetry.space_group_name_H-M   'P 1'
#
loop_
_entity.id
_entity.type
_entity.pdbx_description
1 polymer ?
#
loop_
_entity_poly.entity_id
_entity_poly.type
_entity_poly.pdbx_seq_one_letter_code
_entity_poly.pdbx_strand_id
1 'polypeptide(L)' 'MPASTKEENLLTILQDSAVKKYGKERAKVLEVPLQDLARALAAVENYPLELEEEPSFAR' A
#
# COMPACT_ATOMS: atom_id res chain seq x y z
N MET A 1 14.78 6.67 4.18
CA MET A 1 14.96 5.99 2.87
C MET A 1 13.99 6.64 1.89
N PRO A 2 14.37 6.91 0.63
CA PRO A 2 13.53 7.71 -0.26
C PRO A 2 12.24 6.94 -0.56
N ALA A 3 11.10 7.60 -0.44
CA ALA A 3 9.78 6.99 -0.63
C ALA A 3 9.59 6.37 -2.03
N SER A 4 10.37 6.80 -3.03
CA SER A 4 10.21 6.31 -4.42
C SER A 4 10.53 4.83 -4.57
N THR A 5 11.56 4.30 -3.90
CA THR A 5 11.91 2.87 -4.05
C THR A 5 10.88 1.93 -3.41
N LYS A 6 10.12 2.38 -2.40
CA LYS A 6 9.10 1.55 -1.76
C LYS A 6 7.80 1.50 -2.56
N GLU A 7 7.33 2.64 -3.05
CA GLU A 7 6.16 2.70 -3.94
C GLU A 7 6.40 1.86 -5.21
N GLU A 8 7.59 1.98 -5.82
CA GLU A 8 8.01 1.19 -6.98
C GLU A 8 8.03 -0.32 -6.69
N ASN A 9 8.56 -0.74 -5.53
CA ASN A 9 8.55 -2.14 -5.11
C ASN A 9 7.12 -2.68 -4.93
N LEU A 10 6.25 -1.92 -4.26
CA LEU A 10 4.85 -2.28 -4.06
C LEU A 10 4.10 -2.36 -5.38
N LEU A 11 4.31 -1.40 -6.29
CA LEU A 11 3.72 -1.40 -7.61
C LEU A 11 4.12 -2.65 -8.40
N THR A 12 5.40 -3.03 -8.36
CA THR A 12 5.91 -4.22 -9.05
C THR A 12 5.22 -5.49 -8.53
N ILE A 13 5.12 -5.65 -7.20
CA ILE A 13 4.43 -6.78 -6.57
C ILE A 13 2.95 -6.84 -7.00
N LEU A 14 2.28 -5.69 -7.01
CA LEU A 14 0.86 -5.58 -7.38
C LEU A 14 0.63 -5.92 -8.85
N GLN A 15 1.49 -5.43 -9.75
CA GLN A 15 1.43 -5.73 -11.18
C GLN A 15 1.67 -7.22 -11.46
N ASP A 16 2.69 -7.82 -10.85
CA ASP A 16 3.00 -9.25 -10.99
C ASP A 16 1.84 -10.12 -10.50
N SER A 17 1.25 -9.75 -9.36
CA SER A 17 0.08 -10.42 -8.81
C SER A 17 -1.14 -10.31 -9.73
N ALA A 18 -1.40 -9.12 -10.28
CA ALA A 18 -2.50 -8.89 -11.21
C ALA A 18 -2.33 -9.69 -12.51
N VAL A 19 -1.11 -9.74 -13.07
CA VAL A 19 -0.79 -10.55 -14.25
C VAL A 19 -0.99 -12.03 -13.94
N LYS A 20 -0.51 -12.52 -12.79
CA LYS A 20 -0.66 -13.92 -12.38
C LYS A 20 -2.12 -14.32 -12.19
N LYS A 21 -2.97 -13.41 -11.68
CA LYS A 21 -4.36 -13.71 -11.35
C LYS A 21 -5.33 -13.53 -12.52
N TYR A 22 -5.12 -12.51 -13.36
CA TYR A 22 -6.08 -12.10 -14.38
C TYR A 22 -5.55 -12.19 -15.81
N GLY A 23 -4.25 -12.40 -15.99
CA GLY A 23 -3.58 -12.37 -17.29
C GLY A 23 -3.22 -10.96 -17.75
N LYS A 24 -2.26 -10.85 -18.70
CA LYS A 24 -1.65 -9.59 -19.14
C LYS A 24 -2.66 -8.54 -19.62
N GLU A 25 -3.62 -8.95 -20.45
CA GLU A 25 -4.59 -8.00 -21.04
C GLU A 25 -5.54 -7.41 -19.98
N ARG A 26 -6.00 -8.23 -19.02
CA ARG A 26 -6.86 -7.73 -17.94
C ARG A 26 -6.08 -6.93 -16.90
N ALA A 27 -4.81 -7.26 -16.68
CA ALA A 27 -3.94 -6.53 -15.75
C ALA A 27 -3.68 -5.08 -16.22
N LYS A 28 -3.57 -4.82 -17.53
CA LYS A 28 -3.41 -3.46 -18.07
C LYS A 28 -4.54 -2.51 -17.68
N VAL A 29 -5.77 -3.02 -17.61
CA VAL A 29 -6.95 -2.22 -17.20
C VAL A 29 -6.82 -1.77 -15.73
N LEU A 30 -6.02 -2.47 -14.93
CA LEU A 30 -5.80 -2.19 -13.52
C LEU A 30 -4.57 -1.30 -13.25
N GLU A 31 -3.88 -0.81 -14.28
CA GLU A 31 -2.60 -0.09 -14.09
C GLU A 31 -2.74 1.14 -13.18
N VAL A 32 -3.74 2.00 -13.44
CA VAL A 32 -4.05 3.18 -12.64
C VAL A 32 -4.44 2.82 -11.20
N PRO A 33 -5.42 1.94 -10.94
CA PRO A 33 -5.78 1.60 -9.57
C PRO A 33 -4.64 0.89 -8.81
N LEU A 34 -3.74 0.17 -9.49
CA LEU A 34 -2.56 -0.43 -8.84
C LEU A 34 -1.53 0.63 -8.42
N GLN A 35 -1.35 1.69 -9.21
CA GLN A 35 -0.51 2.83 -8.82
C GLN A 35 -1.07 3.55 -7.58
N ASP A 36 -2.37 3.84 -7.59
CA ASP A 36 -3.02 4.50 -6.44
C ASP A 36 -2.92 3.64 -5.17
N LEU A 37 -3.06 2.31 -5.31
CA LEU A 37 -2.96 1.38 -4.19
C LEU A 37 -1.53 1.26 -3.66
N ALA A 38 -0.52 1.25 -4.54
CA ALA A 38 0.89 1.27 -4.14
C ALA A 38 1.23 2.54 -3.34
N ARG A 39 0.76 3.71 -3.81
CA ARG A 39 0.93 4.99 -3.13
C ARG A 39 0.25 5.02 -1.77
N ALA A 40 -1.00 4.54 -1.70
CA ALA A 40 -1.74 4.49 -0.44
C ALA A 40 -1.04 3.58 0.60
N LEU A 41 -0.58 2.40 0.19
CA LEU A 41 0.15 1.48 1.06
C LEU A 41 1.49 2.07 1.54
N ALA A 42 2.21 2.76 0.66
CA ALA A 42 3.45 3.45 1.04
C ALA A 42 3.21 4.59 2.05
N ALA A 43 2.03 5.22 2.02
CA ALA A 43 1.65 6.27 2.96
C ALA A 43 1.24 5.74 4.35
N VAL A 44 0.58 4.57 4.42
CA VAL A 44 0.11 3.96 5.68
C VAL A 44 1.26 3.60 6.62
N GLU A 45 2.43 3.21 6.10
CA GLU A 45 3.62 2.91 6.94
C GLU A 45 4.07 4.13 7.78
N ASN A 46 3.74 5.35 7.34
CA ASN A 46 4.06 6.58 8.06
C ASN A 46 2.86 7.14 8.85
N TYR A 47 1.74 6.42 8.93
CA TYR A 47 0.60 6.87 9.70
C TYR A 47 0.90 6.66 11.20
N PRO A 48 1.07 7.74 11.99
CA PRO A 48 1.22 7.58 13.43
C PRO A 48 -0.09 7.01 13.98
N LEU A 49 -0.01 5.80 14.53
CA LEU A 49 -1.11 5.27 15.32
C LEU A 49 -1.12 6.06 16.63
N GLU A 50 -2.07 6.97 16.78
CA GLU A 50 -2.37 7.55 18.07
C GLU A 50 -2.90 6.42 18.96
N LEU A 51 -2.03 5.92 19.83
CA LEU A 51 -2.42 5.01 20.88
C LEU A 51 -3.20 5.86 21.89
N GLU A 52 -4.51 5.63 21.98
CA GLU A 52 -5.30 6.21 23.06
C GLU A 52 -4.65 5.80 24.40
N GLU A 53 -4.34 6.78 25.25
CA GLU A 53 -3.86 6.49 26.59
C GLU A 53 -4.92 5.66 27.31
N GLU A 54 -4.53 4.51 27.85
CA GLU A 54 -5.43 3.71 28.68
C GLU A 54 -6.00 4.62 29.78
N PRO A 55 -7.34 4.66 29.96
CA PRO A 55 -7.93 5.48 31.01
C PRO A 55 -7.35 5.03 32.35
N SER A 56 -6.57 5.92 32.97
CA SER A 56 -6.08 5.74 34.32
C SER A 56 -7.28 5.71 35.26
N PHE A 57 -7.76 4.50 35.59
CA PHE A 57 -8.67 4.29 36.71
C PHE A 57 -7.89 4.42 38.03
N ALA A 58 -7.28 5.60 38.25
CA ALA A 58 -6.74 5.96 39.55
C ALA A 58 -7.92 6.10 40.52
N ARG A 59 -7.95 5.21 41.51
CA ARG A 59 -8.86 5.25 42.68
C ARG A 59 -8.52 6.39 43.61
#